data_AF-A0A1C0AC45-F1
#
_entry.id   AF-A0A1C0AC45-F1
#
_cell.length_a   1.000
_cell.length_b   1.000
_cell.length_c   1.000
_cell.angle_alpha   90.00
_cell.angle_beta   90.00
_cell.angle_gamma   90.00
#
_symmetry.space_group_name_H-M   'P 1'
#
loop_
_entity.id
_entity.type
_entity.pdbx_description
1 polymer ?
#
loop_
_entity_poly.entity_id
_entity_poly.type
_entity_poly.pdbx_seq_one_letter_code
_entity_poly.pdbx_strand_id
1 'polypeptide(L)'
;MEKLGKVNPIEAISKIAKVSKNNSKKNNNQNKSKEHKEHTSDFIDITYKHRVNNNEVIYSKPNNHSKDNNDKNFSIDNISDNVFTFLKLMYEVYKEENPTNEATILNNFYHLSYEGITLGYEEAIDNLNASEENIRKLINNTYNHIIEKLDSWFAKYNIELKDTKPSDLKSIEVEEEIKKFVSKLLIEQKFHKY
;
A
#
# COMPACT_ATOMS: atom_id res chain seq x y z
N MET A 1 56.18 26.22 25.62
CA MET A 1 54.99 25.67 24.95
C MET A 1 55.30 25.61 23.46
N GLU A 2 55.70 24.44 22.94
CA GLU A 2 55.98 24.27 21.50
C GLU A 2 55.46 22.93 20.97
N LYS A 3 54.58 23.05 19.98
CA LYS A 3 54.41 22.29 18.73
C LYS A 3 54.68 20.76 18.63
N LEU A 4 53.63 20.14 18.05
CA LEU A 4 53.62 19.14 16.96
C LEU A 4 53.78 17.64 17.29
N GLY A 5 52.80 16.89 16.79
CA GLY A 5 52.80 15.43 16.69
C GLY A 5 51.60 14.93 15.88
N LYS A 6 51.66 15.03 14.54
CA LYS A 6 50.66 14.39 13.66
C LYS A 6 50.84 12.87 13.73
N VAL A 7 49.74 12.12 13.83
CA VAL A 7 49.73 10.68 13.53
C VAL A 7 48.61 10.40 12.53
N ASN A 8 48.97 9.79 11.41
CA ASN A 8 48.07 9.31 10.36
C ASN A 8 48.37 7.81 10.12
N PRO A 9 47.50 7.07 9.41
CA PRO A 9 47.19 5.68 9.76
C PRO A 9 48.25 4.64 9.35
N ILE A 10 48.15 3.46 9.96
CA ILE A 10 48.90 2.27 9.57
C ILE A 10 48.01 1.37 8.70
N GLU A 11 48.34 1.26 7.42
CA GLU A 11 47.87 0.17 6.56
C GLU A 11 48.71 -1.09 6.78
N ALA A 12 48.09 -2.28 6.67
CA ALA A 12 48.78 -3.57 6.72
C ALA A 12 48.50 -4.42 5.47
N ILE A 13 49.29 -4.13 4.43
CA ILE A 13 49.86 -4.98 3.38
C ILE A 13 49.24 -6.37 3.08
N SER A 14 49.02 -6.60 1.78
CA SER A 14 48.42 -7.79 1.13
C SER A 14 49.39 -8.95 0.78
N LYS A 15 48.81 -10.06 0.27
CA LYS A 15 49.37 -11.29 -0.38
C LYS A 15 49.50 -12.47 0.60
N ILE A 16 49.14 -13.71 0.27
CA ILE A 16 49.61 -14.65 -0.77
C ILE A 16 48.48 -15.72 -0.97
N ALA A 17 48.18 -16.36 -2.11
CA ALA A 17 48.81 -16.53 -3.43
C ALA A 17 47.77 -16.54 -4.60
N LYS A 18 48.15 -17.13 -5.75
CA LYS A 18 47.27 -17.70 -6.80
C LYS A 18 47.55 -19.21 -6.90
N VAL A 19 46.56 -20.03 -7.24
CA VAL A 19 46.77 -21.32 -7.93
C VAL A 19 45.85 -21.38 -9.15
N SER A 20 46.43 -21.75 -10.29
CA SER A 20 45.73 -21.88 -11.58
C SER A 20 46.16 -23.20 -12.23
N LYS A 21 45.20 -23.93 -12.79
CA LYS A 21 45.31 -24.70 -14.06
C LYS A 21 43.98 -25.36 -14.44
N ASN A 22 43.35 -24.84 -15.50
CA ASN A 22 43.01 -25.52 -16.76
C ASN A 22 43.03 -27.08 -16.76
N ASN A 23 42.16 -27.84 -17.44
CA ASN A 23 41.09 -27.58 -18.41
C ASN A 23 40.28 -28.88 -18.60
N SER A 24 38.98 -28.83 -18.94
CA SER A 24 38.43 -29.62 -20.08
C SER A 24 37.05 -29.13 -20.52
N LYS A 25 36.70 -29.32 -21.79
CA LYS A 25 35.41 -28.95 -22.41
C LYS A 25 34.49 -30.17 -22.50
N LYS A 26 33.18 -30.02 -22.26
CA LYS A 26 32.13 -30.47 -23.21
C LYS A 26 30.73 -29.95 -22.89
N ASN A 27 29.96 -29.77 -23.97
CA ASN A 27 28.59 -29.26 -24.01
C ASN A 27 27.58 -30.13 -23.24
N ASN A 28 26.51 -29.54 -22.70
CA ASN A 28 25.23 -29.51 -23.42
C ASN A 28 24.19 -28.57 -22.81
N ASN A 29 23.32 -28.04 -23.68
CA ASN A 29 22.12 -27.31 -23.28
C ASN A 29 21.17 -28.20 -22.48
N GLN A 30 20.75 -27.75 -21.29
CA GLN A 30 19.34 -27.69 -20.87
C GLN A 30 19.25 -27.03 -19.49
N ASN A 31 19.30 -25.69 -19.46
CA ASN A 31 18.76 -24.96 -18.32
C ASN A 31 17.22 -25.09 -18.37
N LYS A 32 16.70 -26.22 -17.88
CA LYS A 32 15.40 -26.19 -17.21
C LYS A 32 15.60 -25.39 -15.93
N SER A 33 15.40 -24.06 -16.05
CA SER A 33 15.06 -23.25 -14.89
C SER A 33 13.86 -23.93 -14.24
N LYS A 34 14.11 -24.60 -13.10
CA LYS A 34 13.03 -24.88 -12.17
C LYS A 34 12.53 -23.51 -11.77
N GLU A 35 11.35 -23.15 -12.23
CA GLU A 35 10.57 -22.06 -11.65
C GLU A 35 10.37 -22.43 -10.19
N HIS A 36 11.28 -21.96 -9.34
CA HIS A 36 10.90 -21.63 -7.99
C HIS A 36 9.80 -20.59 -8.15
N LYS A 37 8.55 -21.03 -8.03
CA LYS A 37 7.44 -20.15 -7.72
C LYS A 37 7.89 -19.41 -6.48
N GLU A 38 8.26 -18.14 -6.64
CA GLU A 38 8.40 -17.25 -5.51
C GLU A 38 7.07 -17.32 -4.78
N HIS A 39 7.11 -17.70 -3.50
CA HIS A 39 6.00 -17.41 -2.62
C HIS A 39 5.95 -15.89 -2.55
N THR A 40 5.11 -15.30 -3.41
CA THR A 40 4.66 -13.92 -3.30
C THR A 40 4.16 -13.77 -1.87
N SER A 41 4.92 -13.04 -1.06
CA SER A 41 4.62 -12.88 0.36
C SER A 41 3.22 -12.29 0.50
N ASP A 42 2.40 -12.80 1.41
CA ASP A 42 0.99 -12.45 1.63
C ASP A 42 0.78 -11.01 2.18
N PHE A 43 1.69 -10.09 1.88
CA PHE A 43 1.60 -8.67 2.22
C PHE A 43 0.85 -7.92 1.13
N ILE A 44 -0.19 -7.20 1.54
CA ILE A 44 -0.87 -6.20 0.72
C ILE A 44 0.14 -5.10 0.37
N ASP A 45 0.45 -4.97 -0.92
CA ASP A 45 1.24 -3.85 -1.43
C ASP A 45 0.41 -2.56 -1.42
N ILE A 46 0.75 -1.66 -0.48
CA ILE A 46 0.19 -0.31 -0.39
C ILE A 46 1.23 0.67 -0.93
N THR A 47 1.33 0.68 -2.26
CA THR A 47 2.19 1.58 -3.02
C THR A 47 1.35 2.35 -4.04
N TYR A 48 1.31 3.67 -3.93
CA TYR A 48 0.71 4.55 -4.93
C TYR A 48 1.82 5.29 -5.69
N LYS A 49 1.72 5.27 -7.02
CA LYS A 49 2.69 5.88 -7.95
C LYS A 49 2.08 7.12 -8.56
N HIS A 50 2.58 8.26 -8.13
CA HIS A 50 2.10 9.57 -8.57
C HIS A 50 3.12 10.22 -9.52
N ARG A 51 2.68 11.01 -10.50
CA ARG A 51 3.57 11.70 -11.45
C ARG A 51 3.45 13.21 -11.35
N VAL A 52 4.42 13.83 -10.68
CA VAL A 52 4.53 15.29 -10.55
C VAL A 52 5.64 15.79 -11.48
N ASN A 53 5.30 16.67 -12.44
CA ASN A 53 6.28 17.35 -13.31
C ASN A 53 7.31 16.41 -13.98
N ASN A 54 6.84 15.30 -14.57
CA ASN A 54 7.62 14.20 -15.18
C ASN A 54 8.46 13.34 -14.22
N ASN A 55 8.45 13.60 -12.91
CA ASN A 55 9.06 12.74 -11.91
C ASN A 55 8.01 11.78 -11.31
N GLU A 56 8.38 10.51 -11.14
CA GLU A 56 7.56 9.51 -10.44
C GLU A 56 7.83 9.57 -8.94
N VAL A 57 6.85 10.00 -8.16
CA VAL A 57 6.86 9.99 -6.69
C VAL A 57 6.14 8.74 -6.23
N ILE A 58 6.80 7.94 -5.39
CA ILE A 58 6.26 6.68 -4.87
C ILE A 58 5.88 6.89 -3.40
N TYR A 59 4.58 6.86 -3.12
CA TYR A 59 4.03 6.88 -1.77
C TYR A 59 3.82 5.43 -1.33
N SER A 60 4.53 4.99 -0.31
CA SER A 60 4.44 3.62 0.21
C SER A 60 4.40 3.58 1.73
N LYS A 61 3.78 2.53 2.28
CA LYS A 61 3.65 2.33 3.74
C LYS A 61 5.03 2.30 4.41
N PRO A 62 5.28 3.07 5.50
CA PRO A 62 6.48 2.88 6.29
C PRO A 62 6.51 1.46 6.86
N ASN A 63 7.64 0.78 6.70
CA ASN A 63 7.76 -0.68 6.82
C ASN A 63 7.66 -1.17 8.27
N ASN A 64 6.44 -1.23 8.81
CA ASN A 64 6.15 -1.80 10.13
C ASN A 64 6.24 -3.33 10.06
N HIS A 65 7.40 -3.87 10.41
CA HIS A 65 7.62 -5.31 10.63
C HIS A 65 6.82 -5.83 11.83
N SER A 66 5.51 -6.06 11.66
CA SER A 66 4.77 -6.98 12.54
C SER A 66 5.03 -8.42 12.10
N LYS A 67 6.00 -9.07 12.75
CA LYS A 67 6.03 -10.54 12.77
C LYS A 67 4.85 -11.04 13.60
N ASP A 68 3.76 -11.47 12.96
CA ASP A 68 2.83 -12.43 13.57
C ASP A 68 1.80 -12.98 12.57
N ASN A 69 1.80 -14.29 12.40
CA ASN A 69 0.73 -15.19 11.91
C ASN A 69 -0.14 -14.75 10.71
N ASN A 70 -0.01 -15.49 9.60
CA ASN A 70 -0.74 -15.30 8.33
C ASN A 70 -2.27 -15.18 8.49
N ASP A 71 -2.88 -15.80 9.50
CA ASP A 71 -4.32 -15.70 9.79
C ASP A 71 -4.79 -14.27 10.14
N LYS A 72 -3.89 -13.38 10.56
CA LYS A 72 -4.22 -11.98 10.90
C LYS A 72 -4.36 -11.06 9.69
N ASN A 73 -3.86 -11.46 8.51
CA ASN A 73 -3.83 -10.57 7.34
C ASN A 73 -5.23 -10.21 6.79
N PHE A 74 -6.24 -11.05 7.05
CA PHE A 74 -7.61 -10.84 6.57
C PHE A 74 -8.64 -10.63 7.69
N SER A 75 -8.22 -10.09 8.84
CA SER A 75 -9.15 -9.59 9.86
C SER A 75 -9.80 -8.27 9.43
N ILE A 76 -11.00 -8.00 9.98
CA ILE A 76 -11.71 -6.73 9.85
C ILE A 76 -10.77 -5.55 10.18
N ASP A 77 -10.06 -5.66 11.31
CA ASP A 77 -9.12 -4.64 11.78
C ASP A 77 -8.00 -4.37 10.78
N ASN A 78 -7.31 -5.43 10.31
CA ASN A 78 -6.14 -5.29 9.44
C ASN A 78 -6.52 -4.75 8.06
N ILE A 79 -7.62 -5.22 7.49
CA ILE A 79 -8.12 -4.71 6.20
C ILE A 79 -8.52 -3.25 6.33
N SER A 80 -9.24 -2.90 7.40
CA SER A 80 -9.65 -1.52 7.65
C SER A 80 -8.44 -0.60 7.90
N ASP A 81 -7.41 -1.08 8.60
CA ASP A 81 -6.16 -0.34 8.81
C ASP A 81 -5.34 -0.17 7.51
N ASN A 82 -5.40 -1.13 6.59
CA ASN A 82 -4.78 -1.01 5.27
C ASN A 82 -5.52 -0.03 4.36
N VAL A 83 -6.87 -0.06 4.32
CA VAL A 83 -7.68 0.98 3.68
C VAL A 83 -7.37 2.35 4.28
N PHE A 84 -7.37 2.46 5.60
CA PHE A 84 -7.11 3.73 6.29
C PHE A 84 -5.66 4.23 6.15
N THR A 85 -4.70 3.33 5.90
CA THR A 85 -3.33 3.68 5.50
C THR A 85 -3.33 4.26 4.08
N PHE A 86 -4.01 3.62 3.13
CA PHE A 86 -4.14 4.09 1.76
C PHE A 86 -4.84 5.45 1.66
N LEU A 87 -5.94 5.65 2.38
CA LEU A 87 -6.66 6.93 2.44
C LEU A 87 -5.76 8.10 2.90
N LYS A 88 -4.84 7.87 3.85
CA LYS A 88 -3.88 8.90 4.27
C LYS A 88 -2.88 9.26 3.17
N LEU A 89 -2.39 8.27 2.41
CA LEU A 89 -1.51 8.54 1.27
C LEU A 89 -2.24 9.32 0.18
N MET A 90 -3.49 8.92 -0.14
CA MET A 90 -4.33 9.62 -1.11
C MET A 90 -4.69 11.05 -0.66
N TYR A 91 -4.85 11.29 0.65
CA TYR A 91 -5.09 12.63 1.20
C TYR A 91 -3.90 13.57 0.96
N GLU A 92 -2.67 13.12 1.23
CA GLU A 92 -1.48 13.94 0.98
C GLU A 92 -1.33 14.26 -0.53
N VAL A 93 -1.52 13.28 -1.42
CA VAL A 93 -1.53 13.50 -2.88
C VAL A 93 -2.61 14.51 -3.28
N TYR A 94 -3.85 14.32 -2.82
CA TYR A 94 -4.96 15.22 -3.15
C TYR A 94 -4.70 16.65 -2.65
N LYS A 95 -4.10 16.79 -1.47
CA LYS A 95 -3.72 18.07 -0.86
C LYS A 95 -2.57 18.77 -1.60
N GLU A 96 -1.56 18.02 -2.06
CA GLU A 96 -0.45 18.55 -2.88
C GLU A 96 -0.96 19.10 -4.23
N GLU A 97 -1.90 18.41 -4.88
CA GLU A 97 -2.42 18.80 -6.20
C GLU A 97 -3.56 19.84 -6.14
N ASN A 98 -4.24 20.01 -5.00
CA ASN A 98 -5.35 20.95 -4.83
C ASN A 98 -5.05 22.00 -3.74
N PRO A 99 -4.14 22.97 -3.99
CA PRO A 99 -3.73 24.00 -3.02
C PRO A 99 -4.85 25.03 -2.78
N THR A 100 -5.88 24.62 -2.05
CA THR A 100 -7.03 25.41 -1.61
C THR A 100 -7.06 25.51 -0.08
N ASN A 101 -8.14 26.00 0.52
CA ASN A 101 -8.29 26.02 1.97
C ASN A 101 -8.36 24.57 2.51
N GLU A 102 -7.62 24.26 3.58
CA GLU A 102 -7.57 22.91 4.16
C GLU A 102 -8.95 22.35 4.55
N ALA A 103 -9.90 23.19 4.99
CA ALA A 103 -11.27 22.75 5.26
C ALA A 103 -12.03 22.32 3.99
N THR A 104 -11.76 22.95 2.84
CA THR A 104 -12.31 22.53 1.53
C THR A 104 -11.69 21.21 1.08
N ILE A 105 -10.36 21.06 1.23
CA ILE A 105 -9.65 19.82 0.90
C ILE A 105 -10.19 18.66 1.75
N LEU A 106 -10.31 18.86 3.07
CA LEU A 106 -10.86 17.87 3.99
C LEU A 106 -12.33 17.54 3.67
N ASN A 107 -13.18 18.53 3.40
CA ASN A 107 -14.58 18.30 3.03
C ASN A 107 -14.69 17.42 1.78
N ASN A 108 -14.02 17.83 0.71
CA ASN A 108 -14.05 17.09 -0.55
C ASN A 108 -13.49 15.68 -0.35
N PHE A 109 -12.31 15.55 0.25
CA PHE A 109 -11.65 14.26 0.43
C PHE A 109 -12.44 13.29 1.31
N TYR A 110 -13.20 13.77 2.31
CA TYR A 110 -14.15 12.95 3.05
C TYR A 110 -15.19 12.33 2.12
N HIS A 111 -15.85 13.14 1.27
CA HIS A 111 -16.87 12.64 0.34
C HIS A 111 -16.27 11.70 -0.71
N LEU A 112 -15.10 12.00 -1.26
CA LEU A 112 -14.38 11.10 -2.20
C LEU A 112 -14.01 9.76 -1.55
N SER A 113 -13.61 9.80 -0.28
CA SER A 113 -13.30 8.59 0.49
C SER A 113 -14.56 7.77 0.74
N TYR A 114 -15.62 8.40 1.23
CA TYR A 114 -16.89 7.75 1.54
C TYR A 114 -17.49 7.07 0.30
N GLU A 115 -17.57 7.80 -0.82
CA GLU A 115 -18.11 7.28 -2.09
C GLU A 115 -17.22 6.15 -2.64
N GLY A 116 -15.90 6.36 -2.71
CA GLY A 116 -14.96 5.34 -3.17
C GLY A 116 -15.01 4.06 -2.32
N ILE A 117 -15.11 4.17 -1.00
CA ILE A 117 -15.26 3.01 -0.10
C ILE A 117 -16.59 2.29 -0.36
N THR A 118 -17.67 3.04 -0.57
CA THR A 118 -19.02 2.49 -0.84
C THR A 118 -19.05 1.75 -2.17
N LEU A 119 -18.58 2.38 -3.25
CA LEU A 119 -18.49 1.77 -4.58
C LEU A 119 -17.57 0.54 -4.59
N GLY A 120 -16.45 0.59 -3.85
CA GLY A 120 -15.54 -0.55 -3.72
C GLY A 120 -16.15 -1.72 -2.96
N TYR A 121 -16.98 -1.43 -1.95
CA TYR A 121 -17.78 -2.43 -1.24
C TYR A 121 -18.87 -3.04 -2.14
N GLU A 122 -19.62 -2.23 -2.89
CA GLU A 122 -20.64 -2.71 -3.82
C GLU A 122 -20.03 -3.62 -4.89
N GLU A 123 -18.93 -3.21 -5.51
CA GLU A 123 -18.18 -4.02 -6.48
C GLU A 123 -17.71 -5.35 -5.87
N ALA A 124 -17.20 -5.34 -4.64
CA ALA A 124 -16.77 -6.57 -3.95
C ALA A 124 -17.93 -7.52 -3.65
N ILE A 125 -19.09 -6.98 -3.30
CA ILE A 125 -20.33 -7.73 -3.01
C ILE A 125 -20.91 -8.34 -4.29
N ASP A 126 -20.90 -7.61 -5.41
CA ASP A 126 -21.37 -8.12 -6.71
C ASP A 126 -20.45 -9.21 -7.30
N ASN A 127 -19.19 -9.25 -6.87
CA ASN A 127 -18.24 -10.33 -7.16
C ASN A 127 -18.41 -11.58 -6.26
N LEU A 128 -19.36 -11.58 -5.31
CA LEU A 128 -19.70 -12.76 -4.50
C LEU A 128 -20.86 -13.56 -5.09
N ASN A 129 -20.78 -14.89 -4.95
CA ASN A 129 -21.91 -15.77 -5.23
C ASN A 129 -22.91 -15.73 -4.07
N ALA A 130 -24.21 -15.88 -4.35
CA ALA A 130 -25.25 -15.86 -3.32
C ALA A 130 -25.11 -16.96 -2.23
N SER A 131 -24.32 -18.00 -2.48
CA SER A 131 -23.98 -19.05 -1.50
C SER A 131 -22.89 -18.66 -0.49
N GLU A 132 -22.20 -17.52 -0.68
CA GLU A 132 -21.03 -17.08 0.09
C GLU A 132 -21.40 -16.19 1.29
N GLU A 133 -22.56 -16.44 1.92
CA GLU A 133 -23.18 -15.62 2.99
C GLU A 133 -22.24 -15.28 4.16
N ASN A 134 -21.35 -16.19 4.56
CA ASN A 134 -20.37 -15.94 5.62
C ASN A 134 -19.27 -14.95 5.19
N ILE A 135 -18.93 -14.92 3.90
CA ILE A 135 -17.98 -13.94 3.31
C ILE A 135 -18.71 -12.61 3.14
N ARG A 136 -19.96 -12.62 2.67
CA ARG A 136 -20.82 -11.43 2.57
C ARG A 136 -20.94 -10.69 3.90
N LYS A 137 -21.23 -11.41 5.00
CA LYS A 137 -21.25 -10.84 6.36
C LYS A 137 -19.91 -10.25 6.79
N LEU A 138 -18.79 -10.90 6.44
CA LEU A 138 -17.46 -10.39 6.76
C LEU A 138 -17.19 -9.08 6.01
N ILE A 139 -17.46 -9.04 4.71
CA ILE A 139 -17.32 -7.83 3.88
C ILE A 139 -18.20 -6.69 4.41
N ASN A 140 -19.47 -6.94 4.73
CA ASN A 140 -20.37 -5.94 5.33
C ASN A 140 -19.81 -5.37 6.64
N ASN A 141 -19.32 -6.23 7.53
CA ASN A 141 -18.73 -5.80 8.81
C ASN A 141 -17.43 -5.01 8.60
N THR A 142 -16.60 -5.38 7.61
CA THR A 142 -15.39 -4.64 7.24
C THR A 142 -15.73 -3.27 6.67
N TYR A 143 -16.72 -3.16 5.78
CA TYR A 143 -17.20 -1.88 5.26
C TYR A 143 -17.66 -0.94 6.37
N ASN A 144 -18.55 -1.40 7.26
CA ASN A 144 -19.02 -0.59 8.40
C ASN A 144 -17.85 -0.08 9.25
N HIS A 145 -16.86 -0.95 9.54
CA HIS A 145 -15.72 -0.57 10.36
C HIS A 145 -14.74 0.39 9.66
N ILE A 146 -14.64 0.35 8.33
CA ILE A 146 -13.92 1.34 7.54
C ILE A 146 -14.61 2.71 7.64
N ILE A 147 -15.94 2.77 7.49
CA ILE A 147 -16.71 4.03 7.60
C ILE A 147 -16.60 4.61 9.02
N GLU A 148 -16.76 3.80 10.06
CA GLU A 148 -16.54 4.23 11.46
C GLU A 148 -15.15 4.86 11.68
N LYS A 149 -14.10 4.30 11.05
CA LYS A 149 -12.73 4.84 11.09
C LYS A 149 -12.57 6.14 10.29
N LEU A 150 -13.26 6.27 9.15
CA LEU A 150 -13.30 7.50 8.35
C LEU A 150 -13.95 8.64 9.15
N ASP A 151 -15.15 8.42 9.69
CA ASP A 151 -15.87 9.40 10.51
C ASP A 151 -15.05 9.82 11.74
N SER A 152 -14.46 8.84 12.43
CA SER A 152 -13.56 9.06 13.58
C SER A 152 -12.26 9.78 13.22
N TRP A 153 -11.88 9.83 11.95
CA TRP A 153 -10.76 10.64 11.47
C TRP A 153 -11.21 12.08 11.26
N PHE A 154 -12.28 12.29 10.52
CA PHE A 154 -12.74 13.61 10.11
C PHE A 154 -13.34 14.43 11.26
N ALA A 155 -13.97 13.77 12.24
CA ALA A 155 -14.43 14.40 13.48
C ALA A 155 -13.32 15.16 14.24
N LYS A 156 -12.05 14.76 14.08
CA LYS A 156 -10.90 15.40 14.77
C LYS A 156 -10.57 16.79 14.22
N TYR A 157 -11.00 17.12 13.01
CA TYR A 157 -10.72 18.42 12.38
C TYR A 157 -11.81 19.47 12.67
N ASN A 158 -12.92 19.07 13.29
CA ASN A 158 -14.03 19.96 13.66
C ASN A 158 -14.52 20.84 12.48
N ILE A 159 -14.64 20.23 11.30
CA ILE A 159 -15.19 20.85 10.10
C ILE A 159 -16.68 20.55 9.94
N GLU A 160 -17.41 21.48 9.34
CA GLU A 160 -18.78 21.26 8.87
C GLU A 160 -18.72 20.58 7.50
N LEU A 161 -19.08 19.29 7.44
CA LEU A 161 -19.17 18.55 6.18
C LEU A 161 -20.41 19.02 5.39
N LYS A 162 -20.23 19.22 4.09
CA LYS A 162 -21.23 19.71 3.15
C LYS A 162 -21.18 18.88 1.89
N ASP A 163 -22.32 18.31 1.52
CA ASP A 163 -22.46 17.44 0.35
C ASP A 163 -21.91 18.11 -0.92
N THR A 164 -20.72 17.67 -1.32
CA THR A 164 -20.04 18.06 -2.54
C THR A 164 -19.85 16.84 -3.42
N LYS A 165 -20.34 16.89 -4.66
CA LYS A 165 -20.01 15.87 -5.66
C LYS A 165 -18.62 16.14 -6.27
N PRO A 166 -17.85 15.10 -6.61
CA PRO A 166 -16.68 15.24 -7.47
C PRO A 166 -17.09 15.96 -8.76
N SER A 167 -16.30 16.93 -9.21
CA SER A 167 -16.59 17.69 -10.43
C SER A 167 -15.36 17.93 -11.31
N ASP A 168 -14.17 17.89 -10.72
CA ASP A 168 -12.90 17.92 -11.44
C ASP A 168 -12.34 16.50 -11.66
N LEU A 169 -11.43 16.39 -12.63
CA LEU A 169 -10.81 15.13 -13.03
C LEU A 169 -10.00 14.47 -11.90
N LYS A 170 -9.40 15.25 -11.00
CA LYS A 170 -8.54 14.72 -9.94
C LYS A 170 -9.36 14.11 -8.82
N SER A 171 -10.46 14.75 -8.43
CA SER A 171 -11.42 14.21 -7.48
C SER A 171 -11.98 12.87 -7.97
N ILE A 172 -12.32 12.75 -9.26
CA ILE A 172 -12.76 11.49 -9.89
C ILE A 172 -11.65 10.43 -9.87
N GLU A 173 -10.39 10.80 -10.16
CA GLU A 173 -9.25 9.87 -10.09
C GLU A 173 -9.06 9.33 -8.66
N VAL A 174 -9.15 10.19 -7.63
CA VAL A 174 -8.98 9.80 -6.22
C VAL A 174 -10.09 8.84 -5.78
N GLU A 175 -11.36 9.14 -6.10
CA GLU A 175 -12.50 8.27 -5.78
C GLU A 175 -12.34 6.87 -6.42
N GLU A 176 -12.01 6.82 -7.71
CA GLU A 176 -11.88 5.56 -8.45
C GLU A 176 -10.66 4.73 -7.99
N GLU A 177 -9.55 5.36 -7.57
CA GLU A 177 -8.42 4.64 -6.96
C GLU A 177 -8.75 4.10 -5.55
N ILE A 178 -9.52 4.85 -4.74
CA ILE A 178 -10.03 4.36 -3.44
C ILE A 178 -10.96 3.17 -3.65
N LYS A 179 -11.91 3.27 -4.59
CA LYS A 179 -12.80 2.19 -4.99
C LYS A 179 -12.04 0.92 -5.41
N LYS A 180 -11.08 1.03 -6.34
CA LYS A 180 -10.27 -0.12 -6.78
C LYS A 180 -9.53 -0.78 -5.62
N PHE A 181 -8.92 0.02 -4.75
CA PHE A 181 -8.16 -0.48 -3.60
C PHE A 181 -9.07 -1.21 -2.59
N VAL A 182 -10.22 -0.63 -2.27
CA VAL A 182 -11.22 -1.23 -1.37
C VAL A 182 -11.82 -2.51 -1.97
N SER A 183 -12.27 -2.47 -3.23
CA SER A 183 -12.79 -3.62 -3.96
C SER A 183 -11.80 -4.79 -3.94
N LYS A 184 -10.55 -4.54 -4.34
CA LYS A 184 -9.47 -5.55 -4.33
C LYS A 184 -9.32 -6.21 -2.95
N LEU A 185 -9.21 -5.41 -1.88
CA LEU A 185 -9.02 -5.94 -0.54
C LEU A 185 -10.21 -6.73 0.00
N LEU A 186 -11.43 -6.31 -0.30
CA LEU A 186 -12.64 -7.00 0.11
C LEU A 186 -12.82 -8.31 -0.69
N ILE A 187 -12.47 -8.32 -1.98
CA ILE A 187 -12.46 -9.52 -2.83
C ILE A 187 -11.37 -10.51 -2.40
N GLU A 188 -10.16 -10.06 -2.01
CA GLU A 188 -9.08 -10.94 -1.54
C GLU A 188 -9.49 -11.77 -0.31
N GLN A 189 -10.41 -11.29 0.54
CA GLN A 189 -11.00 -12.09 1.64
C GLN A 189 -11.66 -13.40 1.18
N LYS A 190 -12.17 -13.44 -0.06
CA LYS A 190 -12.84 -14.61 -0.65
C LYS A 190 -11.86 -15.78 -0.84
N PHE A 191 -10.61 -15.47 -1.17
CA PHE A 191 -9.62 -16.47 -1.60
C PHE A 191 -8.80 -17.08 -0.46
N HIS A 192 -8.82 -16.49 0.74
CA HIS A 192 -8.02 -16.93 1.89
C HIS A 192 -8.79 -17.75 2.95
N LYS A 193 -10.01 -18.21 2.65
CA LYS A 193 -10.82 -19.10 3.52
C LYS A 193 -11.00 -20.53 3.00
N TYR A 194 -10.22 -20.94 1.99
CA TYR A 194 -10.26 -22.26 1.35
C TYR A 194 -8.86 -22.87 1.22
#